data_AF-A0A961WB57-F1
#
_entry.id   AF-A0A961WB57-F1
#
_cell.length_a   1.000
_cell.length_b   1.000
_cell.length_c   1.000
_cell.angle_alpha   90.00
_cell.angle_beta   90.00
_cell.angle_gamma   90.00
#
_symmetry.space_group_name_H-M   'P 1'
#
loop_
_entity.id
_entity.type
_entity.pdbx_description
1 polymer ?
#
loop_
_entity_poly.entity_id
_entity_poly.type
_entity_poly.pdbx_seq_one_letter_code
_entity_poly.pdbx_strand_id
1 'polypeptide(L)'
;MQDLALVLTCRPGAAAIAPEWTSEVVELLRQHDAAPEDNGRWLKAAEAWDCQLVAGTALPLVTLRENLRAQFASRPVDVNLIEAGPPRRKKLLLADM
;
A
#
# COMPACT_ATOMS: atom_id res chain seq x y z
N MET A 1 1.92 2.74 18.21
CA MET A 1 1.31 1.94 17.12
C MET A 1 0.46 2.87 16.29
N GLN A 2 0.59 2.79 14.98
CA GLN A 2 -0.19 3.58 14.02
C GLN A 2 -0.84 2.62 13.05
N ASP A 3 -2.15 2.76 12.86
CA ASP A 3 -2.87 2.00 11.85
C ASP A 3 -2.66 2.68 10.50
N LEU A 4 -2.28 1.90 9.50
CA LEU A 4 -2.00 2.37 8.15
C LEU A 4 -2.84 1.61 7.13
N ALA A 5 -3.18 2.26 6.04
CA ALA A 5 -3.73 1.62 4.85
C ALA A 5 -2.72 1.75 3.71
N LEU A 6 -2.39 0.61 3.14
CA LEU A 6 -1.61 0.49 1.93
C LEU A 6 -2.54 0.27 0.75
N VAL A 7 -2.35 1.03 -0.32
CA VAL A 7 -3.11 0.86 -1.56
C VAL A 7 -2.17 0.91 -2.74
N LEU A 8 -2.25 -0.13 -3.57
CA LEU A 8 -1.57 -0.21 -4.86
C LEU A 8 -2.60 0.00 -5.95
N THR A 9 -2.33 0.93 -6.87
CA THR A 9 -3.22 1.25 -8.01
C THR A 9 -2.42 1.39 -9.29
N CYS A 10 -2.99 1.02 -10.43
CA CYS A 10 -2.46 1.39 -11.73
C CYS A 10 -3.52 2.11 -12.56
N ARG A 11 -3.13 2.59 -13.74
CA ARG A 11 -4.05 3.19 -14.71
C ARG A 11 -5.26 2.27 -14.95
N PRO A 12 -6.50 2.80 -15.03
CA PRO A 12 -7.69 1.98 -15.21
C PRO A 12 -7.63 1.21 -16.53
N GLY A 13 -7.96 -0.08 -16.49
CA GLY A 13 -7.91 -0.97 -17.65
C GLY A 13 -6.53 -1.47 -18.03
N ALA A 14 -5.45 -1.07 -17.32
CA ALA A 14 -4.10 -1.52 -17.63
C ALA A 14 -3.81 -2.94 -17.13
N ALA A 15 -4.49 -3.40 -16.07
CA ALA A 15 -4.25 -4.69 -15.42
C ALA A 15 -2.77 -4.97 -15.15
N ALA A 16 -2.04 -3.95 -14.66
CA ALA A 16 -0.59 -3.93 -14.62
C ALA A 16 0.01 -4.39 -13.29
N ILE A 17 -0.77 -4.52 -12.21
CA ILE A 17 -0.27 -4.92 -10.89
C ILE A 17 -0.06 -6.43 -10.88
N ALA A 18 1.21 -6.84 -10.84
CA ALA A 18 1.58 -8.24 -10.70
C ALA A 18 1.41 -8.73 -9.24
N PRO A 19 0.91 -9.94 -8.97
CA PRO A 19 0.74 -10.46 -7.60
C PRO A 19 2.02 -10.46 -6.76
N GLU A 20 3.18 -10.69 -7.38
CA GLU A 20 4.48 -10.64 -6.70
C GLU A 20 4.79 -9.25 -6.13
N TRP A 21 4.26 -8.18 -6.74
CA TRP A 21 4.47 -6.81 -6.26
C TRP A 21 3.69 -6.53 -4.97
N THR A 22 2.53 -7.17 -4.78
CA THR A 22 1.77 -7.05 -3.51
C THR A 22 2.50 -7.78 -2.37
N SER A 23 3.24 -8.85 -2.66
CA SER A 23 4.09 -9.51 -1.66
C SER A 23 5.35 -8.70 -1.38
N GLU A 24 6.00 -8.17 -2.41
CA GLU A 24 7.24 -7.38 -2.27
C GLU A 24 7.02 -6.11 -1.43
N VAL A 25 5.92 -5.40 -1.66
CA VAL A 25 5.60 -4.19 -0.90
C VAL A 25 5.36 -4.50 0.58
N VAL A 26 4.68 -5.60 0.89
CA VAL A 26 4.41 -6.04 2.27
C VAL A 26 5.71 -6.45 2.96
N GLU A 27 6.61 -7.12 2.25
CA GLU A 27 7.88 -7.53 2.83
C GLU A 27 8.80 -6.35 3.12
N LEU A 28 8.83 -5.34 2.24
CA LEU A 28 9.52 -4.08 2.53
C LEU A 28 8.99 -3.42 3.81
N LEU A 29 7.66 -3.37 3.95
CA LEU A 29 7.01 -2.77 5.11
C LEU A 29 7.33 -3.52 6.41
N ARG A 30 7.37 -4.86 6.38
CA ARG A 30 7.77 -5.67 7.55
C ARG A 30 9.20 -5.38 8.01
N GLN A 31 10.13 -5.16 7.08
CA GLN A 31 11.51 -4.77 7.40
C GLN A 31 11.59 -3.42 8.12
N HIS A 32 10.54 -2.60 8.00
CA HIS A 32 10.41 -1.29 8.64
C HIS A 32 9.39 -1.29 9.80
N ASP A 33 9.16 -2.44 10.43
CA ASP A 33 8.27 -2.58 11.59
C ASP A 33 6.79 -2.22 11.29
N ALA A 34 6.37 -2.38 10.03
CA ALA A 34 4.97 -2.28 9.62
C ALA A 34 4.44 -3.65 9.16
N ALA A 35 3.64 -4.28 10.01
CA ALA A 35 3.12 -5.63 9.79
C ALA A 35 1.69 -5.59 9.24
N PRO A 36 1.32 -6.45 8.27
CA PRO A 36 -0.05 -6.55 7.80
C PRO A 36 -0.97 -7.17 8.87
N GLU A 37 -2.17 -6.60 9.02
CA GLU A 37 -3.23 -7.14 9.87
C GLU A 37 -4.07 -8.21 9.13
N ASP A 38 -4.05 -8.17 7.81
CA ASP A 38 -4.78 -9.05 6.92
C ASP A 38 -3.90 -9.56 5.76
N ASN A 39 -4.45 -10.42 4.91
CA ASN A 39 -3.75 -10.90 3.71
C ASN A 39 -3.82 -9.90 2.54
N GLY A 40 -4.33 -8.69 2.78
CA GLY A 40 -4.80 -7.77 1.76
C GLY A 40 -5.95 -8.33 0.92
N ARG A 41 -6.50 -7.50 0.04
CA ARG A 41 -7.57 -7.89 -0.87
C ARG A 41 -7.49 -7.10 -2.17
N TRP A 42 -7.94 -7.73 -3.24
CA TRP A 42 -8.11 -7.07 -4.52
C TRP A 42 -9.42 -6.28 -4.53
N LEU A 43 -9.34 -4.98 -4.79
CA LEU A 43 -10.50 -4.14 -5.09
C LEU A 43 -10.90 -4.33 -6.57
N LYS A 44 -9.90 -4.50 -7.44
CA LYS A 44 -10.06 -4.91 -8.84
C LYS A 44 -8.82 -5.70 -9.25
N ALA A 45 -9.01 -6.91 -9.78
CA ALA A 45 -7.91 -7.81 -10.12
C ALA A 45 -6.88 -7.14 -11.03
N ALA A 46 -5.60 -7.22 -10.64
CA ALA A 46 -4.45 -6.62 -11.33
C ALA A 46 -4.51 -5.09 -11.53
N GLU A 47 -5.47 -4.38 -10.93
CA GLU A 47 -5.61 -2.92 -11.08
C GLU A 47 -5.61 -2.15 -9.77
N ALA A 48 -6.19 -2.74 -8.71
CA ALA A 48 -6.25 -2.12 -7.41
C ALA A 48 -6.26 -3.17 -6.29
N TRP A 49 -5.36 -3.01 -5.32
CA TRP A 49 -5.21 -3.88 -4.16
C TRP A 49 -5.02 -3.04 -2.90
N ASP A 50 -5.68 -3.41 -1.80
CA ASP A 50 -5.54 -2.76 -0.49
C ASP A 50 -5.16 -3.74 0.61
N CYS A 51 -4.45 -3.24 1.62
CA CYS A 51 -4.06 -4.00 2.81
C CYS A 51 -4.01 -3.08 4.04
N GLN A 52 -4.44 -3.60 5.19
CA GLN A 52 -4.30 -2.91 6.47
C GLN A 52 -3.00 -3.32 7.15
N LEU A 53 -2.33 -2.33 7.73
CA LEU A 53 -1.04 -2.52 8.41
C LEU A 53 -1.08 -1.86 9.78
N VAL A 54 -0.31 -2.42 10.70
CA VAL A 54 0.04 -1.80 11.98
C VAL A 54 1.53 -1.51 11.95
N ALA A 55 1.87 -0.22 12.06
CA ALA A 55 3.25 0.23 12.18
C ALA A 55 3.64 0.43 13.65
N GLY A 56 4.80 -0.11 14.01
CA GLY A 56 5.53 0.25 15.21
C GLY A 56 6.12 1.65 15.10
N THR A 57 6.53 2.22 16.24
CA THR A 57 6.92 3.64 16.35
C THR A 57 8.32 3.95 15.84
N ALA A 58 9.00 3.00 15.19
CA ALA A 58 10.43 3.07 14.92
C ALA A 58 10.81 4.00 13.74
N LEU A 59 9.93 4.19 12.75
CA LEU A 59 10.25 4.93 11.53
C LEU A 59 9.17 5.96 11.16
N PRO A 60 9.56 7.20 10.78
CA PRO A 60 8.60 8.18 10.28
C PRO A 60 7.91 7.70 9.00
N LEU A 61 6.58 7.85 8.94
CA LEU A 61 5.77 7.50 7.78
C LEU A 61 6.28 8.14 6.47
N VAL A 62 6.85 9.34 6.56
CA VAL A 62 7.44 10.07 5.41
C VAL A 62 8.58 9.26 4.77
N THR A 63 9.52 8.77 5.59
CA THR A 63 10.66 7.97 5.11
C THR A 63 10.19 6.66 4.48
N LEU A 64 9.19 6.02 5.07
CA LEU A 64 8.61 4.78 4.55
C LEU A 64 7.97 4.98 3.17
N ARG A 65 7.25 6.10 2.99
CA ARG A 65 6.67 6.49 1.70
C ARG A 65 7.73 6.77 0.65
N GLU A 66 8.83 7.43 1.03
CA GLU A 66 9.95 7.72 0.12
C GLU A 66 10.63 6.44 -0.34
N ASN A 67 10.87 5.48 0.55
CA ASN A 67 11.44 4.17 0.22
C ASN A 67 10.55 3.39 -0.76
N LEU A 68 9.25 3.32 -0.48
CA LEU A 68 8.26 2.70 -1.36
C LEU A 68 8.27 3.34 -2.75
N ARG A 69 8.26 4.68 -2.80
CA ARG A 69 8.29 5.42 -4.06
C ARG A 69 9.58 5.16 -4.84
N ALA A 70 10.73 5.10 -4.17
CA ALA A 70 12.01 4.83 -4.81
C ALA A 70 12.07 3.41 -5.39
N GLN A 71 11.58 2.40 -4.66
CA GLN A 71 11.60 1.00 -5.10
C GLN A 71 10.64 0.72 -6.26
N PHE A 72 9.49 1.38 -6.29
CA PHE A 72 8.46 1.17 -7.30
C PHE A 72 8.46 2.21 -8.43
N ALA A 73 9.41 3.17 -8.42
CA ALA A 73 9.44 4.30 -9.36
C ALA A 73 9.48 3.91 -10.85
N SER A 74 10.04 2.74 -11.17
CA SER A 74 10.13 2.24 -12.55
C SER A 74 8.93 1.39 -12.99
N ARG A 75 7.95 1.16 -12.10
CA ARG A 75 6.81 0.28 -12.34
C ARG A 75 5.57 1.10 -12.67
N PRO A 76 4.64 0.58 -13.48
CA PRO A 76 3.39 1.26 -13.84
C PRO A 76 2.35 1.17 -12.72
N VAL A 77 2.74 1.44 -11.48
CA VAL A 77 1.89 1.33 -10.29
C VAL A 77 2.19 2.47 -9.32
N ASP A 78 1.14 3.04 -8.77
CA ASP A 78 1.20 3.98 -7.66
C ASP A 78 1.06 3.21 -6.35
N VAL A 79 1.99 3.47 -5.43
CA VAL A 79 1.98 2.87 -4.09
C VAL A 79 1.68 3.98 -3.08
N ASN A 80 0.51 3.90 -2.46
CA ASN A 80 0.03 4.87 -1.49
C ASN A 80 0.00 4.26 -0.09
N LEU A 81 0.62 4.95 0.86
CA LEU A 81 0.58 4.61 2.27
C LEU A 81 0.00 5.80 3.04
N ILE A 82 -1.12 5.57 3.69
CA ILE A 82 -1.90 6.61 4.40
C ILE A 82 -2.22 6.14 5.81
N GLU A 83 -2.42 7.07 6.74
CA GLU A 83 -2.94 6.73 8.06
C GLU A 83 -4.36 6.17 7.94
N ALA A 84 -4.57 4.96 8.46
CA ALA A 84 -5.90 4.40 8.60
C ALA A 84 -6.57 5.13 9.76
N GLY A 85 -7.45 6.08 9.42
CA GLY A 85 -8.40 6.58 10.42
C GLY A 85 -9.31 5.46 10.96
N PRO A 86 -10.21 5.77 11.91
CA PRO A 86 -11.07 4.77 12.54
C PRO A 86 -11.81 3.92 11.50
N PRO A 87 -12.16 2.65 11.80
CA PRO A 87 -12.82 1.75 10.86
C PRO A 87 -14.07 2.40 10.25
N ARG A 88 -14.13 2.48 8.90
CA ARG A 88 -15.24 3.11 8.17
C ARG A 88 -15.79 2.13 7.16
N ARG A 89 -17.13 2.08 7.04
CA ARG A 89 -17.82 1.22 6.07
C ARG A 89 -17.58 1.62 4.61
N LYS A 90 -17.31 2.90 4.36
CA LYS A 90 -16.98 3.43 3.02
C LYS A 90 -15.55 3.98 3.04
N LYS A 91 -14.72 3.52 2.11
CA LYS A 91 -13.35 4.01 1.86
C LYS A 91 -13.33 4.55 0.43
N LEU A 92 -12.96 5.81 0.25
CA LEU A 92 -12.73 6.41 -1.07
C LEU A 92 -11.26 6.84 -1.10
N LEU A 93 -10.50 6.27 -2.02
CA LEU A 93 -9.17 6.75 -2.35
C LEU A 93 -9.27 7.50 -3.69
N LEU A 94 -8.78 8.74 -3.70
CA LEU A 94 -8.58 9.53 -4.90
C LEU A 94 -7.08 9.67 -5.10
N ALA A 95 -6.56 9.06 -6.16
CA ALA A 95 -5.18 9.21 -6.61
C ALA A 95 -5.22 9.92 -7.96
N ASP A 96 -4.39 10.95 -8.11
CA ASP A 96 -4.13 11.60 -9.40
C ASP A 96 -3.13 10.72 -10.15
N MET A 97 -3.48 10.28 -11.37
CA MET A 97 -2.73 9.30 -12.19
C MET A 97 -2.28 9.89 -13.52
#